data_AF-A0A831YIC3-F1
#
_entry.id   AF-A0A831YIC3-F1
#
_cell.length_a   1.000
_cell.length_b   1.000
_cell.length_c   1.000
_cell.angle_alpha   90.00
_cell.angle_beta   90.00
_cell.angle_gamma   90.00
#
_symmetry.space_group_name_H-M   'P 1'
#
loop_
_entity.id
_entity.type
_entity.pdbx_description
1 polymer ?
#
loop_
_entity_poly.entity_id
_entity_poly.type
_entity_poly.pdbx_seq_one_letter_code
_entity_poly.pdbx_strand_id
1 'polypeptide(L)'
;MAEVVSCPPYTCVKSPVEWGAIDALAVITVLWVIITFLYKGVKAHNVMRYPQTHMMIPYAMWEKKLLAEKPAMGAGRVVAAFFKTLFIDVLAMGILKCEHGRSEREVVTTRTAKRAAKLLMVWGFVFAGISTALAYLMFPHDMIVLDLYHPARIFGMLGGVFMIIGALMWLSVRYKEVKYGEMRWWDLIGADYLPIMILLLGISGFALQAAILAWAYGWPGAEAFLILAIHFHAVSVAAFFWLFFWTKADHIVYRIFWRIYDYADKELAGPNTRLPPTTLKPLNKTGKEIQPGY
;
A
#
# COMPACT_ATOMS: atom_id res chain seq x y z
N MET A 1 15.99 23.99 -25.53
CA MET A 1 16.62 23.32 -24.38
C MET A 1 16.00 23.89 -23.12
N ALA A 2 15.67 23.05 -22.14
CA ALA A 2 15.23 23.54 -20.85
C ALA A 2 16.39 24.29 -20.17
N GLU A 3 16.11 25.44 -19.57
CA GLU A 3 17.13 26.18 -18.83
C GLU A 3 17.43 25.42 -17.53
N VAL A 4 18.64 24.85 -17.44
CA VAL A 4 19.15 24.24 -16.22
C VAL A 4 19.59 25.37 -15.30
N VAL A 5 18.95 25.47 -14.14
CA VAL A 5 19.23 26.51 -13.15
C VAL A 5 19.83 25.90 -11.89
N SER A 6 20.64 26.70 -11.19
CA SER A 6 21.18 26.31 -9.88
C SER A 6 20.09 26.42 -8.81
N CYS A 7 19.85 25.33 -8.09
CA CYS A 7 18.99 25.25 -6.91
C CYS A 7 19.84 24.73 -5.74
N PRO A 8 20.70 25.55 -5.11
CA PRO A 8 21.68 25.06 -4.14
C PRO A 8 21.05 24.15 -3.07
N PRO A 9 21.60 22.94 -2.81
CA PRO A 9 22.88 22.41 -3.29
C PRO A 9 22.80 21.57 -4.60
N TYR A 10 21.70 21.65 -5.35
CA TYR A 10 21.40 20.80 -6.50
C TYR A 10 21.20 21.59 -7.82
N THR A 11 21.02 20.85 -8.91
CA THR A 11 20.64 21.36 -10.22
C THR A 11 19.16 21.08 -10.49
N CYS A 12 18.46 22.05 -11.04
CA CYS A 12 17.07 21.90 -11.43
C CYS A 12 16.82 22.29 -12.88
N VAL A 13 15.71 21.83 -13.42
CA VAL A 13 15.09 22.38 -14.63
C VAL A 13 13.68 22.86 -14.31
N LYS A 14 13.27 23.94 -14.95
CA LYS A 14 11.88 24.40 -14.87
C LYS A 14 10.96 23.33 -15.48
N SER A 15 9.88 23.03 -14.77
CA SER A 15 8.85 22.13 -15.27
C SER A 15 8.05 22.81 -16.39
N PRO A 16 7.74 22.11 -17.50
CA PRO A 16 6.82 22.63 -18.51
C PRO A 16 5.34 22.51 -18.11
N VAL A 17 5.05 21.88 -16.97
CA VAL A 17 3.70 21.69 -16.43
C VAL A 17 3.55 22.54 -15.17
N GLU A 18 2.43 23.25 -15.04
CA GLU A 18 2.06 23.92 -13.80
C GLU A 18 1.64 22.88 -12.75
N TRP A 19 2.31 22.87 -11.60
CA TRP A 19 2.11 21.83 -10.59
C TRP A 19 0.78 21.97 -9.83
N GLY A 20 0.10 23.11 -9.94
CA GLY A 20 -1.17 23.36 -9.25
C GLY A 20 -2.27 22.31 -9.54
N ALA A 21 -2.35 21.80 -10.78
CA ALA A 21 -3.30 20.74 -11.11
C ALA A 21 -2.95 19.40 -10.44
N ILE A 22 -1.65 19.10 -10.31
CA ILE A 22 -1.14 17.90 -9.64
C ILE A 22 -1.37 18.00 -8.14
N ASP A 23 -1.14 19.17 -7.56
CA ASP A 23 -1.41 19.45 -6.15
C ASP A 23 -2.89 19.31 -5.82
N ALA A 24 -3.77 19.86 -6.66
CA ALA A 24 -5.21 19.70 -6.52
C ALA A 24 -5.62 18.21 -6.58
N LEU A 25 -5.06 17.45 -7.52
CA LEU A 25 -5.30 16.00 -7.61
C LEU A 25 -4.82 15.26 -6.36
N ALA A 26 -3.67 15.64 -5.80
CA ALA A 26 -3.14 15.06 -4.56
C ALA A 26 -4.07 15.36 -3.37
N VAL A 27 -4.52 16.60 -3.22
CA VAL A 27 -5.48 17.01 -2.16
C VAL A 27 -6.79 16.24 -2.29
N ILE A 28 -7.36 16.16 -3.49
CA ILE A 28 -8.59 15.39 -3.76
C ILE A 28 -8.38 13.92 -3.39
N THR A 29 -7.22 13.34 -3.74
CA THR A 29 -6.90 11.95 -3.42
C THR A 29 -6.80 11.71 -1.92
N VAL A 30 -6.17 12.61 -1.17
CA VAL A 30 -6.09 12.52 0.30
C VAL A 30 -7.49 12.60 0.92
N LEU A 31 -8.30 13.58 0.49
CA LEU A 31 -9.68 13.71 0.96
C LEU A 31 -10.51 12.45 0.65
N TRP A 32 -10.36 11.90 -0.56
CA TRP A 32 -11.03 10.66 -0.95
C TRP A 32 -10.64 9.49 -0.06
N VAL A 33 -9.34 9.30 0.22
CA VAL A 33 -8.84 8.25 1.12
C VAL A 33 -9.42 8.40 2.53
N ILE A 34 -9.46 9.62 3.06
CA ILE A 34 -10.04 9.89 4.39
C ILE A 34 -11.55 9.58 4.38
N ILE A 35 -12.30 10.09 3.42
CA ILE A 35 -13.77 9.88 3.33
C ILE A 35 -14.10 8.40 3.17
N THR A 36 -13.40 7.69 2.28
CA THR A 36 -13.62 6.25 2.07
C THR A 36 -13.24 5.42 3.28
N PHE A 37 -12.17 5.77 3.99
CA PHE A 37 -11.81 5.13 5.25
C PHE A 37 -12.86 5.38 6.34
N LEU A 38 -13.37 6.60 6.47
CA LEU A 38 -14.45 6.91 7.42
C LEU A 38 -15.74 6.14 7.07
N TYR A 39 -16.08 6.07 5.79
CA TYR A 39 -17.28 5.38 5.32
C TYR A 39 -17.19 3.84 5.45
N LYS A 40 -16.18 3.22 4.84
CA LYS A 40 -16.03 1.75 4.82
C LYS A 40 -15.31 1.22 6.06
N GLY A 41 -14.33 1.93 6.58
CA GLY A 41 -13.55 1.50 7.72
C GLY A 41 -14.24 1.74 9.06
N VAL A 42 -14.66 2.99 9.31
CA VAL A 42 -15.23 3.40 10.60
C VAL A 42 -16.74 3.16 10.67
N LYS A 43 -17.54 3.73 9.77
CA LYS A 43 -19.01 3.63 9.80
C LYS A 43 -19.51 2.20 9.60
N ALA A 44 -18.93 1.47 8.64
CA ALA A 44 -19.24 0.04 8.48
C ALA A 44 -18.52 -0.85 9.52
N HIS A 45 -17.74 -0.26 10.43
CA HIS A 45 -16.98 -0.91 11.48
C HIS A 45 -15.93 -1.92 10.96
N ASN A 46 -15.59 -1.95 9.66
CA ASN A 46 -14.66 -2.94 9.10
C ASN A 46 -13.26 -2.89 9.73
N VAL A 47 -12.77 -1.71 10.13
CA VAL A 47 -11.47 -1.57 10.83
C VAL A 47 -11.48 -2.30 12.15
N MET A 48 -12.58 -2.17 12.89
CA MET A 48 -12.74 -2.80 14.19
C MET A 48 -13.05 -4.28 13.99
N ARG A 49 -13.96 -4.63 13.08
CA ARG A 49 -14.41 -5.99 12.76
C ARG A 49 -13.41 -6.79 11.93
N TYR A 50 -12.24 -6.24 11.59
CA TYR A 50 -11.28 -6.94 10.74
C TYR A 50 -10.85 -8.33 11.23
N PRO A 51 -10.64 -8.60 12.53
CA PRO A 51 -10.50 -9.98 12.98
C PRO A 51 -11.78 -10.76 12.70
N GLN A 52 -12.99 -10.21 12.86
CA GLN A 52 -14.26 -10.92 12.57
C GLN A 52 -14.49 -11.30 11.10
N THR A 53 -13.85 -10.62 10.13
CA THR A 53 -13.85 -11.11 8.74
C THR A 53 -13.14 -12.46 8.59
N HIS A 54 -12.33 -12.87 9.57
CA HIS A 54 -11.54 -14.10 9.55
C HIS A 54 -11.46 -14.89 10.88
N MET A 55 -12.12 -14.47 11.97
CA MET A 55 -11.92 -15.00 13.32
C MET A 55 -13.21 -15.37 14.07
N MET A 56 -13.12 -16.53 14.74
CA MET A 56 -14.08 -17.17 15.66
C MET A 56 -14.27 -16.42 16.99
N ILE A 57 -15.09 -15.37 17.04
CA ILE A 57 -15.77 -14.96 18.29
C ILE A 57 -17.27 -14.77 18.03
N PRO A 58 -18.17 -15.25 18.91
CA PRO A 58 -19.58 -14.88 18.91
C PRO A 58 -19.77 -13.36 18.94
N TYR A 59 -20.54 -12.84 17.96
CA TYR A 59 -20.69 -11.41 17.66
C TYR A 59 -20.98 -10.53 18.90
N ALA A 60 -21.83 -11.01 19.81
CA ALA A 60 -22.27 -10.28 21.00
C ALA A 60 -21.18 -10.04 22.07
N MET A 61 -20.28 -11.00 22.30
CA MET A 61 -19.17 -10.81 23.27
C MET A 61 -18.12 -9.82 22.77
N TRP A 62 -18.01 -9.71 21.45
CA TRP A 62 -17.07 -8.85 20.78
C TRP A 62 -17.52 -7.39 20.81
N GLU A 63 -18.79 -7.13 20.47
CA GLU A 63 -19.37 -5.79 20.47
C GLU A 63 -19.20 -5.08 21.82
N LYS A 64 -19.45 -5.81 22.91
CA LYS A 64 -19.27 -5.32 24.28
C LYS A 64 -17.81 -5.01 24.61
N LYS A 65 -16.89 -5.96 24.38
CA LYS A 65 -15.48 -5.85 24.81
C LYS A 65 -14.60 -4.96 23.94
N LEU A 66 -14.94 -4.79 22.66
CA LEU A 66 -14.08 -4.12 21.66
C LEU A 66 -14.62 -2.80 21.13
N LEU A 67 -15.94 -2.59 21.15
CA LEU A 67 -16.55 -1.33 20.71
C LEU A 67 -17.01 -0.47 21.90
N ALA A 68 -17.68 -1.06 22.89
CA ALA A 68 -18.29 -0.31 23.99
C ALA A 68 -17.32 -0.03 25.16
N GLU A 69 -16.47 -0.98 25.54
CA GLU A 69 -15.60 -0.90 26.74
C GLU A 69 -14.13 -0.60 26.42
N LYS A 70 -13.88 0.21 25.39
CA LYS A 70 -12.54 0.46 24.84
C LYS A 70 -11.71 1.35 25.79
N PRO A 71 -10.52 0.92 26.26
CA PRO A 71 -9.67 1.79 27.05
C PRO A 71 -9.13 2.94 26.18
N ALA A 72 -9.02 4.12 26.77
CA ALA A 72 -8.41 5.26 26.09
C ALA A 72 -6.94 4.93 25.74
N MET A 73 -6.63 4.95 24.44
CA MET A 73 -5.27 4.72 23.96
C MET A 73 -4.55 6.06 23.86
N GLY A 74 -3.43 6.22 24.57
CA GLY A 74 -2.58 7.41 24.44
C GLY A 74 -1.90 7.47 23.07
N ALA A 75 -1.83 8.66 22.47
CA ALA A 75 -1.27 8.88 21.14
C ALA A 75 0.16 8.31 20.98
N GLY A 76 1.04 8.49 21.98
CA GLY A 76 2.41 7.97 21.94
C GLY A 76 2.48 6.44 21.83
N ARG A 77 1.54 5.71 22.44
CA ARG A 77 1.48 4.24 22.35
C ARG A 77 0.99 3.77 20.99
N VAL A 78 0.02 4.47 20.42
CA VAL A 78 -0.46 4.20 19.05
C VAL A 78 0.67 4.40 18.04
N VAL A 79 1.47 5.45 18.21
CA VAL A 79 2.64 5.72 17.36
C VAL A 79 3.72 4.64 17.53
N ALA A 80 4.05 4.25 18.77
CA ALA A 80 5.00 3.17 19.01
C ALA A 80 4.52 1.83 18.42
N ALA A 81 3.24 1.50 18.61
CA ALA A 81 2.61 0.32 18.02
C ALA A 81 2.60 0.38 16.50
N PHE A 82 2.38 1.55 15.88
CA PHE A 82 2.52 1.75 14.44
C PHE A 82 3.93 1.38 13.95
N PHE A 83 4.97 1.90 14.59
CA PHE A 83 6.35 1.55 14.22
C PHE A 83 6.66 0.07 14.45
N LYS A 84 6.16 -0.52 15.54
CA LYS A 84 6.29 -1.95 15.82
C LYS A 84 5.60 -2.80 14.75
N THR A 85 4.40 -2.43 14.35
CA THR A 85 3.65 -3.06 13.25
C THR A 85 4.40 -2.90 11.93
N LEU A 86 4.88 -1.70 11.60
CA LEU A 86 5.59 -1.40 10.36
C LEU A 86 6.95 -2.10 10.24
N PHE A 87 7.74 -2.16 11.31
CA PHE A 87 9.08 -2.73 11.25
C PHE A 87 9.11 -4.20 11.67
N ILE A 88 8.42 -4.60 12.74
CA ILE A 88 8.48 -5.99 13.23
C ILE A 88 7.51 -6.87 12.46
N ASP A 89 6.23 -6.50 12.37
CA ASP A 89 5.22 -7.39 11.77
C ASP A 89 5.24 -7.40 10.24
N VAL A 90 5.55 -6.28 9.57
CA VAL A 90 5.71 -6.30 8.10
C VAL A 90 6.92 -7.17 7.72
N LEU A 91 8.08 -7.01 8.39
CA LEU A 91 9.26 -7.84 8.14
C LEU A 91 9.01 -9.31 8.48
N ALA A 92 8.30 -9.58 9.58
CA ALA A 92 7.90 -10.93 9.97
C ALA A 92 6.72 -11.49 9.12
N MET A 93 6.16 -10.70 8.21
CA MET A 93 4.92 -10.99 7.48
C MET A 93 3.69 -11.27 8.38
N GLY A 94 3.69 -10.88 9.65
CA GLY A 94 2.54 -10.99 10.55
C GLY A 94 1.27 -10.31 10.02
N ILE A 95 1.43 -9.22 9.27
CA ILE A 95 0.34 -8.45 8.59
C ILE A 95 0.03 -9.01 7.20
N LEU A 96 0.93 -9.76 6.59
CA LEU A 96 0.81 -10.22 5.20
C LEU A 96 0.50 -11.72 5.08
N LYS A 97 0.55 -12.44 6.20
CA LYS A 97 0.02 -13.80 6.35
C LYS A 97 -1.48 -13.76 6.06
N CYS A 98 -1.93 -13.99 4.83
CA CYS A 98 -3.34 -14.31 4.57
C CYS A 98 -3.68 -15.69 5.18
N GLU A 99 -3.26 -15.95 6.43
CA GLU A 99 -3.41 -17.20 7.14
C GLU A 99 -4.53 -16.97 8.14
N HIS A 100 -5.75 -17.23 7.69
CA HIS A 100 -6.82 -17.88 8.45
C HIS A 100 -7.89 -18.52 7.55
N GLY A 101 -7.75 -18.43 6.23
CA GLY A 101 -8.27 -19.43 5.32
C GLY A 101 -7.11 -20.11 4.64
N ARG A 102 -6.94 -21.43 4.82
CA ARG A 102 -6.40 -22.23 3.73
C ARG A 102 -7.36 -21.99 2.57
N SER A 103 -7.06 -21.04 1.67
CA SER A 103 -7.68 -21.16 0.36
C SER A 103 -7.16 -22.48 -0.20
N GLU A 104 -8.03 -23.35 -0.68
CA GLU A 104 -7.67 -24.63 -1.30
C GLU A 104 -6.66 -24.48 -2.48
N ARG A 105 -6.30 -23.24 -2.85
CA ARG A 105 -5.35 -22.88 -3.90
C ARG A 105 -4.01 -22.31 -3.42
N GLU A 106 -3.74 -22.17 -2.12
CA GLU A 106 -2.40 -21.74 -1.69
C GLU A 106 -1.44 -22.93 -1.72
N VAL A 107 -0.86 -23.18 -2.90
CA VAL A 107 0.06 -24.29 -3.12
C VAL A 107 1.31 -24.03 -2.27
N VAL A 108 1.63 -24.94 -1.35
CA VAL A 108 2.77 -24.84 -0.43
C VAL A 108 4.09 -24.53 -1.15
N THR A 109 4.22 -24.98 -2.41
CA THR A 109 5.41 -24.81 -3.25
C THR A 109 5.72 -23.36 -3.62
N THR A 110 4.73 -22.46 -3.64
CA THR A 110 4.92 -21.05 -4.06
C THR A 110 4.95 -20.07 -2.88
N ARG A 111 4.79 -20.56 -1.64
CA ARG A 111 4.68 -19.75 -0.41
C ARG A 111 5.85 -18.79 -0.23
N THR A 112 7.07 -19.24 -0.48
CA THR A 112 8.29 -18.42 -0.35
C THR A 112 8.33 -17.30 -1.38
N ALA A 113 8.00 -17.59 -2.64
CA ALA A 113 7.96 -16.58 -3.71
C ALA A 113 6.87 -15.52 -3.45
N LYS A 114 5.67 -15.93 -3.01
CA LYS A 114 4.62 -14.99 -2.58
C LYS A 114 5.07 -14.13 -1.41
N ARG A 115 5.74 -14.73 -0.42
CA ARG A 115 6.27 -14.00 0.74
C ARG A 115 7.28 -12.93 0.31
N ALA A 116 8.25 -13.31 -0.50
CA ALA A 116 9.24 -12.38 -1.03
C ALA A 116 8.54 -11.26 -1.85
N ALA A 117 7.51 -11.60 -2.62
CA ALA A 117 6.80 -10.63 -3.46
C ALA A 117 6.09 -9.58 -2.61
N LYS A 118 5.37 -10.00 -1.55
CA LYS A 118 4.72 -9.06 -0.61
C LYS A 118 5.73 -8.16 0.07
N LEU A 119 6.85 -8.71 0.54
CA LEU A 119 7.90 -7.94 1.21
C LEU A 119 8.49 -6.89 0.27
N LEU A 120 8.84 -7.27 -0.95
CA LEU A 120 9.33 -6.34 -1.97
C LEU A 120 8.31 -5.24 -2.26
N MET A 121 7.04 -5.60 -2.48
CA MET A 121 5.99 -4.61 -2.73
C MET A 121 5.79 -3.64 -1.57
N VAL A 122 5.78 -4.13 -0.31
CA VAL A 122 5.61 -3.25 0.86
C VAL A 122 6.81 -2.33 1.06
N TRP A 123 8.03 -2.86 0.99
CA TRP A 123 9.22 -2.02 1.07
C TRP A 123 9.32 -1.03 -0.10
N GLY A 124 8.85 -1.44 -1.28
CA GLY A 124 8.66 -0.57 -2.43
C GLY A 124 7.80 0.65 -2.11
N PHE A 125 6.63 0.44 -1.48
CA PHE A 125 5.77 1.54 -1.02
C PHE A 125 6.39 2.38 0.09
N VAL A 126 7.11 1.77 1.04
CA VAL A 126 7.80 2.52 2.11
C VAL A 126 8.84 3.46 1.50
N PHE A 127 9.68 2.98 0.58
CA PHE A 127 10.66 3.82 -0.10
C PHE A 127 10.01 4.87 -1.00
N ALA A 128 8.93 4.54 -1.71
CA ALA A 128 8.16 5.51 -2.47
C ALA A 128 7.56 6.61 -1.56
N GLY A 129 7.04 6.24 -0.38
CA GLY A 129 6.53 7.19 0.60
C GLY A 129 7.61 8.13 1.13
N ILE A 130 8.79 7.60 1.47
CA ILE A 130 9.95 8.41 1.89
C ILE A 130 10.37 9.35 0.75
N SER A 131 10.50 8.82 -0.47
CA SER A 131 10.83 9.59 -1.67
C SER A 131 9.88 10.77 -1.87
N THR A 132 8.56 10.51 -1.86
CA THR A 132 7.54 11.54 -2.06
C THR A 132 7.55 12.58 -0.95
N ALA A 133 7.71 12.16 0.31
CA ALA A 133 7.79 13.09 1.44
C ALA A 133 9.03 14.00 1.34
N LEU A 134 10.20 13.43 1.02
CA LEU A 134 11.43 14.21 0.83
C LEU A 134 11.32 15.14 -0.37
N ALA A 135 10.77 14.68 -1.49
CA ALA A 135 10.56 15.52 -2.67
C ALA A 135 9.64 16.71 -2.36
N TYR A 136 8.53 16.48 -1.66
CA TYR A 136 7.60 17.53 -1.25
C TYR A 136 8.25 18.58 -0.33
N LEU A 137 9.13 18.16 0.58
CA LEU A 137 9.78 19.06 1.53
C LEU A 137 11.00 19.79 0.97
N MET A 138 11.71 19.20 0.00
CA MET A 138 13.03 19.67 -0.43
C MET A 138 13.05 20.23 -1.85
N PHE A 139 12.10 19.85 -2.72
CA PHE A 139 12.12 20.33 -4.10
C PHE A 139 11.41 21.69 -4.19
N PRO A 140 12.02 22.70 -4.85
CA PRO A 140 11.35 23.97 -5.09
C PRO A 140 10.10 23.76 -5.96
N HIS A 141 9.04 24.51 -5.67
CA HIS A 141 7.81 24.45 -6.45
C HIS A 141 8.06 24.78 -7.93
N ASP A 142 7.41 24.07 -8.84
CA ASP A 142 7.61 24.13 -10.30
C ASP A 142 9.02 23.79 -10.83
N MET A 143 9.91 23.28 -9.97
CA MET A 143 11.28 22.91 -10.33
C MET A 143 11.49 21.40 -10.20
N ILE A 144 12.19 20.81 -11.18
CA ILE A 144 12.53 19.39 -11.20
C ILE A 144 14.03 19.24 -10.88
N VAL A 145 14.34 18.67 -9.72
CA VAL A 145 15.74 18.39 -9.31
C VAL A 145 16.33 17.23 -10.13
N LEU A 146 17.46 17.45 -10.80
CA LEU A 146 18.07 16.49 -11.72
C LEU A 146 19.01 15.48 -11.04
N ASP A 147 19.63 15.86 -9.93
CA ASP A 147 20.65 15.08 -9.24
C ASP A 147 20.13 13.70 -8.80
N LEU A 148 20.63 12.63 -9.43
CA LEU A 148 20.24 11.25 -9.11
C LEU A 148 20.66 10.81 -7.70
N TYR A 149 21.65 11.48 -7.13
CA TYR A 149 22.15 11.24 -5.77
C TYR A 149 21.28 11.90 -4.69
N HIS A 150 20.29 12.71 -5.08
CA HIS A 150 19.35 13.28 -4.11
C HIS A 150 18.62 12.15 -3.38
N PRO A 151 18.50 12.18 -2.04
CA PRO A 151 17.91 11.07 -1.28
C PRO A 151 16.49 10.72 -1.75
N ALA A 152 15.67 11.72 -2.08
CA ALA A 152 14.36 11.49 -2.70
C ALA A 152 14.45 10.63 -3.98
N ARG A 153 15.37 10.93 -4.90
CA ARG A 153 15.56 10.14 -6.15
C ARG A 153 16.04 8.73 -5.86
N ILE A 154 16.99 8.55 -4.94
CA ILE A 154 17.52 7.23 -4.55
C ILE A 154 16.39 6.36 -4.00
N PHE A 155 15.62 6.86 -3.03
CA PHE A 155 14.48 6.12 -2.47
C PHE A 155 13.40 5.86 -3.52
N GLY A 156 13.14 6.81 -4.42
CA GLY A 156 12.18 6.64 -5.52
C GLY A 156 12.60 5.51 -6.47
N MET A 157 13.87 5.46 -6.86
CA MET A 157 14.42 4.40 -7.72
C MET A 157 14.39 3.04 -7.02
N LEU A 158 14.86 2.95 -5.77
CA LEU A 158 14.81 1.70 -4.99
C LEU A 158 13.36 1.21 -4.81
N GLY A 159 12.45 2.14 -4.49
CA GLY A 159 11.02 1.87 -4.38
C GLY A 159 10.45 1.30 -5.67
N GLY A 160 10.73 1.95 -6.81
CA GLY A 160 10.31 1.50 -8.13
C GLY A 160 10.83 0.10 -8.49
N VAL A 161 12.12 -0.18 -8.26
CA VAL A 161 12.69 -1.53 -8.51
C VAL A 161 11.97 -2.58 -7.67
N PHE A 162 11.77 -2.31 -6.38
CA PHE A 162 11.13 -3.25 -5.46
C PHE A 162 9.67 -3.51 -5.85
N MET A 163 8.94 -2.46 -6.25
CA MET A 163 7.57 -2.58 -6.74
C MET A 163 7.49 -3.42 -8.01
N ILE A 164 8.35 -3.17 -9.01
CA ILE A 164 8.35 -3.91 -10.28
C ILE A 164 8.69 -5.39 -10.04
N ILE A 165 9.81 -5.68 -9.35
CA ILE A 165 10.23 -7.08 -9.11
C ILE A 165 9.20 -7.81 -8.26
N GLY A 166 8.69 -7.17 -7.20
CA GLY A 166 7.67 -7.75 -6.33
C GLY A 166 6.37 -8.08 -7.09
N ALA A 167 5.89 -7.14 -7.91
CA ALA A 167 4.69 -7.34 -8.72
C ALA A 167 4.87 -8.42 -9.79
N LEU A 168 5.98 -8.41 -10.54
CA LEU A 168 6.27 -9.43 -11.55
C LEU A 168 6.38 -10.83 -10.94
N MET A 169 7.04 -10.95 -9.79
CA MET A 169 7.14 -12.22 -9.07
C MET A 169 5.77 -12.70 -8.59
N TRP A 170 4.93 -11.80 -8.07
CA TRP A 170 3.55 -12.14 -7.69
C TRP A 170 2.73 -12.62 -8.89
N LEU A 171 2.75 -11.88 -9.99
CA LEU A 171 2.02 -12.20 -11.21
C LEU A 171 2.50 -13.53 -11.80
N SER A 172 3.81 -13.80 -11.78
CA SER A 172 4.38 -15.08 -12.21
C SER A 172 3.88 -16.26 -11.38
N VAL A 173 3.81 -16.10 -10.06
CA VAL A 173 3.23 -17.13 -9.18
C VAL A 173 1.74 -17.32 -9.47
N ARG A 174 0.98 -16.22 -9.57
CA ARG A 174 -0.46 -16.26 -9.87
C ARG A 174 -0.75 -16.91 -11.22
N TYR A 175 0.06 -16.61 -12.23
CA TYR A 175 -0.02 -17.20 -13.56
C TYR A 175 0.00 -18.74 -13.49
N LYS A 176 0.94 -19.28 -12.70
CA LYS A 176 1.11 -20.73 -12.50
C LYS A 176 0.00 -21.38 -11.67
N GLU A 177 -0.47 -20.71 -10.62
CA GLU A 177 -1.45 -21.29 -9.69
C GLU A 177 -2.90 -21.26 -10.19
N VAL A 178 -3.28 -20.17 -10.86
CA VAL A 178 -4.66 -19.99 -11.35
C VAL A 178 -4.82 -20.57 -12.76
N LYS A 179 -3.71 -20.99 -13.37
CA LYS A 179 -3.65 -21.51 -14.74
C LYS A 179 -4.32 -20.58 -15.75
N TYR A 180 -3.89 -19.32 -15.80
CA TYR A 180 -4.44 -18.35 -16.78
C TYR A 180 -4.31 -18.81 -18.24
N GLY A 181 -3.39 -19.74 -18.52
CA GLY A 181 -3.26 -20.40 -19.83
C GLY A 181 -4.49 -21.22 -20.27
N GLU A 182 -5.43 -21.54 -19.36
CA GLU A 182 -6.67 -22.28 -19.64
C GLU A 182 -7.90 -21.34 -19.81
N MET A 183 -7.74 -20.16 -20.43
CA MET A 183 -8.80 -19.18 -20.78
C MET A 183 -9.51 -18.47 -19.61
N ARG A 184 -8.86 -18.29 -18.46
CA ARG A 184 -9.38 -17.40 -17.41
C ARG A 184 -8.90 -15.96 -17.60
N TRP A 185 -9.81 -15.00 -17.47
CA TRP A 185 -9.50 -13.57 -17.46
C TRP A 185 -8.92 -13.14 -16.11
N TRP A 186 -8.14 -12.05 -16.12
CA TRP A 186 -7.58 -11.42 -14.93
C TRP A 186 -8.67 -10.98 -13.93
N ASP A 187 -8.48 -11.26 -12.65
CA ASP A 187 -9.33 -10.83 -11.53
C ASP A 187 -8.91 -9.43 -11.06
N LEU A 188 -9.24 -8.44 -11.89
CA LEU A 188 -8.87 -7.03 -11.71
C LEU A 188 -9.57 -6.32 -10.54
N ILE A 189 -10.54 -6.97 -9.88
CA ILE A 189 -11.25 -6.46 -8.70
C ILE A 189 -10.80 -7.21 -7.43
N GLY A 190 -10.35 -8.45 -7.58
CA GLY A 190 -9.84 -9.28 -6.49
C GLY A 190 -8.33 -9.29 -6.40
N ALA A 191 -7.72 -10.46 -6.62
CA ALA A 191 -6.34 -10.71 -6.22
C ALA A 191 -5.27 -10.19 -7.21
N ASP A 192 -5.66 -9.81 -8.44
CA ASP A 192 -4.71 -9.35 -9.46
C ASP A 192 -4.63 -7.82 -9.54
N TYR A 193 -5.63 -7.11 -9.00
CA TYR A 193 -5.64 -5.64 -8.92
C TYR A 193 -4.33 -5.09 -8.33
N LEU A 194 -3.98 -5.54 -7.12
CA LEU A 194 -2.86 -5.01 -6.36
C LEU A 194 -1.52 -5.14 -7.10
N PRO A 195 -1.08 -6.34 -7.55
CA PRO A 195 0.18 -6.46 -8.27
C PRO A 195 0.17 -5.73 -9.62
N ILE A 196 -0.95 -5.67 -10.34
CA ILE A 196 -1.03 -4.94 -11.61
C ILE A 196 -0.85 -3.44 -11.39
N MET A 197 -1.58 -2.86 -10.42
CA MET A 197 -1.44 -1.44 -10.13
C MET A 197 -0.06 -1.09 -9.59
N ILE A 198 0.53 -1.94 -8.73
CA ILE A 198 1.90 -1.74 -8.24
C ILE A 198 2.92 -1.76 -9.39
N LEU A 199 2.74 -2.68 -10.34
CA LEU A 199 3.58 -2.72 -11.54
C LEU A 199 3.43 -1.43 -12.35
N LEU A 200 2.20 -0.97 -12.57
CA LEU A 200 1.91 0.28 -13.27
C LEU A 200 2.54 1.49 -12.57
N LEU A 201 2.49 1.56 -11.25
CA LEU A 201 3.13 2.62 -10.45
C LEU A 201 4.65 2.61 -10.63
N GLY A 202 5.27 1.42 -10.56
CA GLY A 202 6.72 1.28 -10.76
C GLY A 202 7.14 1.69 -12.19
N ILE A 203 6.46 1.17 -13.21
CA ILE A 203 6.77 1.47 -14.62
C ILE A 203 6.55 2.96 -14.92
N SER A 204 5.42 3.53 -14.49
CA SER A 204 5.14 4.95 -14.72
C SER A 204 6.14 5.87 -14.03
N GLY A 205 6.63 5.50 -12.84
CA GLY A 205 7.69 6.25 -12.14
C GLY A 205 9.03 6.24 -12.90
N PHE A 206 9.43 5.09 -13.44
CA PHE A 206 10.63 5.03 -14.30
C PHE A 206 10.45 5.74 -15.64
N ALA A 207 9.26 5.67 -16.23
CA ALA A 207 8.94 6.44 -17.45
C ALA A 207 9.05 7.95 -17.19
N LEU A 208 8.55 8.42 -16.04
CA LEU A 208 8.72 9.81 -15.60
C LEU A 208 10.20 10.17 -15.41
N GLN A 209 11.00 9.31 -14.78
CA GLN A 209 12.44 9.54 -14.63
C GLN A 209 13.14 9.64 -16.00
N ALA A 210 12.81 8.76 -16.94
CA ALA A 210 13.35 8.80 -18.29
C ALA A 210 12.95 10.08 -19.05
N ALA A 211 11.69 10.52 -18.90
CA ALA A 211 11.21 11.75 -19.51
C ALA A 211 11.88 13.01 -18.96
N ILE A 212 12.17 13.03 -17.65
CA ILE A 212 12.93 14.10 -17.00
C ILE A 212 14.35 14.18 -17.58
N LEU A 213 15.02 13.04 -17.77
CA LEU A 213 16.34 13.01 -18.39
C LEU A 213 16.29 13.47 -19.85
N ALA A 214 15.33 12.98 -20.64
CA ALA A 214 15.15 13.42 -22.02
C ALA A 214 14.92 14.94 -22.12
N TRP A 215 14.15 15.52 -21.19
CA TRP A 215 13.92 16.96 -21.09
C TRP A 215 15.19 17.73 -20.74
N ALA A 216 15.94 17.26 -19.73
CA ALA A 216 17.20 17.87 -19.32
C ALA A 216 18.26 17.88 -20.43
N TYR A 217 18.33 16.82 -21.23
CA TYR A 217 19.27 16.70 -22.35
C TYR A 217 18.74 17.23 -23.69
N GLY A 218 17.54 17.82 -23.70
CA GLY A 218 16.98 18.47 -24.89
C GLY A 218 16.67 17.52 -26.06
N TRP A 219 16.22 16.30 -25.78
CA TRP A 219 15.86 15.34 -26.83
C TRP A 219 14.68 15.81 -27.68
N PRO A 220 14.59 15.42 -28.96
CA PRO A 220 13.43 15.72 -29.80
C PRO A 220 12.13 15.18 -29.17
N GLY A 221 11.11 16.03 -29.05
CA GLY A 221 9.81 15.66 -28.46
C GLY A 221 9.82 15.49 -26.93
N ALA A 222 10.90 15.86 -26.24
CA ALA A 222 11.03 15.64 -24.79
C ALA A 222 9.97 16.36 -23.95
N GLU A 223 9.49 17.53 -24.38
CA GLU A 223 8.43 18.27 -23.69
C GLU A 223 7.12 17.47 -23.65
N ALA A 224 6.65 17.02 -24.82
CA ALA A 224 5.45 16.21 -24.93
C ALA A 224 5.58 14.89 -24.16
N PHE A 225 6.77 14.27 -24.21
CA PHE A 225 7.04 13.05 -23.44
C PHE A 225 6.98 13.31 -21.92
N LEU A 226 7.56 14.42 -21.45
CA LEU A 226 7.53 14.81 -20.04
C LEU A 226 6.11 15.13 -19.55
N ILE A 227 5.35 15.89 -20.33
CA ILE A 227 3.94 16.18 -20.03
C ILE A 227 3.15 14.87 -19.90
N LEU A 228 3.28 13.98 -20.88
CA LEU A 228 2.60 12.68 -20.86
C LEU A 228 3.01 11.86 -19.63
N ALA A 229 4.31 11.76 -19.34
CA ALA A 229 4.83 10.94 -18.26
C ALA A 229 4.41 11.45 -16.87
N ILE A 230 4.39 12.78 -16.67
CA ILE A 230 3.89 13.42 -15.44
C ILE A 230 2.43 13.02 -15.20
N HIS A 231 1.56 13.21 -16.19
CA HIS A 231 0.14 12.92 -16.07
C HIS A 231 -0.11 11.42 -15.93
N PHE A 232 0.57 10.60 -16.73
CA PHE A 232 0.45 9.13 -16.65
C PHE A 232 0.81 8.61 -15.26
N HIS A 233 1.90 9.10 -14.66
CA HIS A 233 2.29 8.72 -13.31
C HIS A 233 1.29 9.24 -12.26
N ALA A 234 0.93 10.53 -12.30
CA ALA A 234 0.02 11.13 -11.33
C ALA A 234 -1.38 10.46 -11.36
N VAL A 235 -1.92 10.20 -12.55
CA VAL A 235 -3.21 9.50 -12.71
C VAL A 235 -3.11 8.06 -12.21
N SER A 236 -2.00 7.36 -12.46
CA SER A 236 -1.80 5.99 -11.96
C SER A 236 -1.77 5.96 -10.42
N VAL A 237 -1.10 6.93 -9.80
CA VAL A 237 -1.07 7.11 -8.33
C VAL A 237 -2.47 7.39 -7.79
N ALA A 238 -3.21 8.33 -8.38
CA ALA A 238 -4.57 8.64 -7.97
C ALA A 238 -5.50 7.42 -8.12
N ALA A 239 -5.47 6.74 -9.27
CA ALA A 239 -6.26 5.55 -9.54
C ALA A 239 -5.96 4.41 -8.56
N PHE A 240 -4.69 4.22 -8.17
CA PHE A 240 -4.32 3.26 -7.14
C PHE A 240 -5.06 3.55 -5.83
N PHE A 241 -4.96 4.77 -5.30
CA PHE A 241 -5.60 5.10 -4.02
C PHE A 241 -7.13 5.15 -4.11
N TRP A 242 -7.68 5.60 -5.24
CA TRP A 242 -9.11 5.73 -5.39
C TRP A 242 -9.80 4.38 -5.42
N LEU A 243 -9.24 3.43 -6.16
CA LEU A 243 -9.78 2.08 -6.31
C LEU A 243 -9.36 1.14 -5.17
N PHE A 244 -8.33 1.48 -4.39
CA PHE A 244 -7.83 0.66 -3.29
C PHE A 244 -8.93 0.17 -2.35
N PHE A 245 -9.82 1.08 -1.92
CA PHE A 245 -10.92 0.77 -1.00
C PHE A 245 -12.10 0.05 -1.67
N TRP A 246 -12.10 -0.09 -2.98
CA TRP A 246 -13.16 -0.78 -3.75
C TRP A 246 -12.74 -2.15 -4.25
N THR A 247 -11.49 -2.53 -4.05
CA THR A 247 -10.97 -3.87 -4.34
C THR A 247 -10.76 -4.66 -3.06
N LYS A 248 -10.35 -5.91 -3.19
CA LYS A 248 -9.93 -6.72 -2.04
C LYS A 248 -8.67 -6.18 -1.36
N ALA A 249 -8.01 -5.12 -1.83
CA ALA A 249 -6.80 -4.59 -1.22
C ALA A 249 -7.05 -3.86 0.13
N ASP A 250 -8.28 -3.40 0.37
CA ASP A 250 -8.68 -2.65 1.57
C ASP A 250 -8.39 -3.40 2.89
N HIS A 251 -8.39 -4.74 2.85
CA HIS A 251 -8.00 -5.61 3.97
C HIS A 251 -6.62 -5.28 4.55
N ILE A 252 -5.68 -4.80 3.74
CA ILE A 252 -4.33 -4.43 4.19
C ILE A 252 -4.40 -3.30 5.21
N VAL A 253 -5.19 -2.27 4.90
CA VAL A 253 -5.35 -1.09 5.77
C VAL A 253 -6.00 -1.51 7.08
N TYR A 254 -7.12 -2.24 7.02
CA TYR A 254 -7.82 -2.67 8.22
C TYR A 254 -6.94 -3.57 9.12
N ARG A 255 -6.09 -4.39 8.51
CA ARG A 255 -5.16 -5.25 9.25
C ARG A 255 -4.07 -4.49 9.98
N ILE A 256 -3.51 -3.47 9.35
CA ILE A 256 -2.51 -2.59 9.97
C ILE A 256 -3.13 -1.92 11.20
N PHE A 257 -4.30 -1.29 11.04
CA PHE A 257 -5.00 -0.63 12.15
C PHE A 257 -5.38 -1.60 13.27
N TRP A 258 -5.87 -2.79 12.92
CA TRP A 258 -6.16 -3.82 13.91
C TRP A 258 -4.91 -4.26 14.68
N ARG A 259 -3.78 -4.41 13.99
CA ARG A 259 -2.54 -4.87 14.63
C ARG A 259 -1.92 -3.82 15.55
N ILE A 260 -2.03 -2.55 15.18
CA ILE A 260 -1.69 -1.42 16.05
C ILE A 260 -2.54 -1.45 17.32
N TYR A 261 -3.85 -1.67 17.16
CA TYR A 261 -4.75 -1.82 18.28
C TYR A 261 -4.37 -3.01 19.18
N ASP A 262 -4.05 -4.17 18.58
CA ASP A 262 -3.65 -5.38 19.31
C ASP A 262 -2.39 -5.16 20.17
N TYR A 263 -1.40 -4.44 19.65
CA TYR A 263 -0.22 -4.09 20.45
C TYR A 263 -0.53 -3.12 21.58
N ALA A 264 -1.30 -2.06 21.29
CA ALA A 264 -1.67 -1.07 22.29
C ALA A 264 -2.52 -1.69 23.42
N ASP A 265 -3.43 -2.60 23.09
CA ASP A 265 -4.27 -3.31 24.06
C ASP A 265 -3.48 -4.31 24.90
N LYS A 266 -2.57 -5.10 24.31
CA LYS A 266 -1.72 -6.05 25.05
C LYS A 266 -0.82 -5.37 26.07
N GLU A 267 -0.31 -4.18 25.77
CA GLU A 267 0.48 -3.39 26.72
C GLU A 267 -0.38 -2.81 27.86
N LEU A 268 -1.68 -2.58 27.63
CA LEU A 268 -2.63 -2.10 28.64
C LEU A 268 -3.21 -3.22 29.51
N ALA A 269 -3.48 -4.39 28.92
CA ALA A 269 -4.20 -5.48 29.54
C ALA A 269 -3.28 -6.59 30.10
N GLY A 270 -1.98 -6.56 29.79
CA GLY A 270 -1.02 -7.59 30.20
C GLY A 270 -1.43 -8.98 29.68
N PRO A 271 -1.27 -10.06 30.47
CA PRO A 271 -1.70 -11.42 30.08
C PRO A 271 -3.23 -11.57 29.93
N ASN A 272 -4.03 -10.60 30.40
CA ASN A 272 -5.49 -10.59 30.29
C ASN A 272 -5.96 -9.83 29.03
N THR A 273 -5.31 -10.08 27.90
CA THR A 273 -5.71 -9.47 26.62
C THR A 273 -7.21 -9.73 26.39
N ARG A 274 -7.99 -8.66 26.17
CA ARG A 274 -9.42 -8.78 25.89
C ARG A 274 -9.69 -9.26 24.46
N LEU A 275 -8.62 -9.33 23.67
CA LEU A 275 -8.59 -9.76 22.28
C LEU A 275 -8.52 -11.30 22.17
N PRO A 276 -9.18 -11.89 21.16
CA PRO A 276 -9.00 -13.31 20.86
C PRO A 276 -7.54 -13.63 20.53
N PRO A 277 -7.02 -14.80 20.94
CA PRO A 277 -5.75 -15.30 20.43
C PRO A 277 -5.80 -15.46 18.90
N THR A 278 -4.69 -15.15 18.23
CA THR A 278 -4.53 -15.19 16.76
C THR A 278 -4.55 -16.59 16.14
N THR A 279 -4.83 -17.64 16.93
CA THR A 279 -4.86 -19.05 16.55
C THR A 279 -6.29 -19.62 16.46
N LEU A 280 -7.31 -18.81 16.73
CA LEU A 280 -8.72 -19.16 16.58
C LEU A 280 -9.10 -19.13 15.08
N LYS A 281 -9.56 -20.27 14.53
CA LYS A 281 -10.15 -20.47 13.18
C LYS A 281 -11.36 -19.51 12.89
N PRO A 282 -12.21 -19.62 11.83
CA PRO A 282 -13.41 -18.77 11.58
C PRO A 282 -14.79 -19.41 12.01
N LEU A 283 -15.74 -18.68 12.65
CA LEU A 283 -17.08 -19.19 13.10
C LEU A 283 -18.19 -18.46 12.31
N ASN A 284 -19.32 -19.11 12.03
CA ASN A 284 -20.52 -18.48 11.50
C ASN A 284 -21.32 -17.75 12.61
N LYS A 285 -22.42 -17.07 12.24
CA LYS A 285 -23.31 -16.36 13.19
C LYS A 285 -23.88 -17.25 14.31
N THR A 286 -23.90 -18.57 14.11
CA THR A 286 -24.36 -19.56 15.10
C THR A 286 -23.23 -20.14 15.96
N GLY A 287 -21.99 -19.68 15.77
CA GLY A 287 -20.83 -20.17 16.50
C GLY A 287 -20.30 -21.51 16.01
N LYS A 288 -20.57 -21.91 14.77
CA LYS A 288 -19.99 -23.12 14.14
C LYS A 288 -18.79 -22.77 13.29
N GLU A 289 -17.74 -23.59 13.35
CA GLU A 289 -16.54 -23.44 12.51
C GLU A 289 -16.93 -23.40 11.02
N ILE A 290 -16.54 -22.33 10.33
CA ILE A 290 -16.67 -22.21 8.88
C ILE A 290 -15.53 -23.05 8.31
N GLN A 291 -15.89 -24.16 7.67
CA GLN A 291 -14.94 -24.97 6.91
C GLN A 291 -14.32 -24.11 5.81
N PRO A 292 -13.01 -24.21 5.54
CA PRO A 292 -12.40 -23.51 4.42
C PRO A 292 -13.09 -23.96 3.12
N GLY A 293 -13.64 -23.02 2.34
CA GLY A 293 -14.28 -23.34 1.05
C GLY A 293 -15.63 -22.67 0.74
N TYR A 294 -16.14 -21.78 1.60
CA TYR A 294 -17.33 -20.95 1.32
C TYR A 294 -16.97 -19.50 1.02
#